data_AF-A0A512BDG2-F1
#
_entry.id   AF-A0A512BDG2-F1
#
_cell.length_a   1.000
_cell.length_b   1.000
_cell.length_c   1.000
_cell.angle_alpha   90.00
_cell.angle_beta   90.00
_cell.angle_gamma   90.00
#
_symmetry.space_group_name_H-M   'P 1'
#
loop_
_entity.id
_entity.type
_entity.pdbx_description
1 polymer ?
#
loop_
_entity_poly.entity_id
_entity_poly.type
_entity_poly.pdbx_seq_one_letter_code
_entity_poly.pdbx_strand_id
1 'polypeptide(L)'
;MRKVWMVIWVVIIAIVWVGCKERFDPKIPSSQSNYLVVEGFINARGFTTIKLSRTVAIKDSSKVKPELNAIVTIKGEDNSTFNVRATGKGSYVSDSLILKPAQKYRLQIKTTTGEYLSEYVAVKQTPLIDSISWKYKNSDVEISVNTHDQQNNTRYYKWDYEETWEIHSAYMTYYEYKNGAVTPRQSFDEILKLFYCWRNESSQRIIIGSSAQLANDVISSAPLISIPMHAERFSVRYSILVRQYSLDRKGYDFFSMMKSNTESLGSIFDPLPSEVTGNISCVSNPNEKVIGYIPASTVNEKRIFISNVPSRFTLDCQPTYVANNRDSFRVYYDMGGLLPYQAEGTPGPIKGYYSAYPDCVDCTLRGTNVKPSFW
;
A
#
# COMPACT_ATOMS: atom_id res chain seq x y z
N MET A 1 37.28 -43.47 -36.48
CA MET A 1 35.87 -43.26 -36.89
C MET A 1 34.88 -43.19 -35.73
N ARG A 2 34.85 -44.18 -34.82
CA ARG A 2 33.88 -44.23 -33.69
C ARG A 2 33.94 -43.04 -32.71
N LYS A 3 35.14 -42.50 -32.41
CA LYS A 3 35.31 -41.29 -31.58
C LYS A 3 34.83 -40.00 -32.26
N VAL A 4 34.96 -39.90 -33.59
CA VAL A 4 34.52 -38.73 -34.37
C VAL A 4 32.99 -38.65 -34.40
N TRP A 5 32.33 -39.81 -34.59
CA TRP A 5 30.87 -39.90 -34.48
C TRP A 5 30.36 -39.51 -33.09
N MET A 6 31.04 -39.95 -32.02
CA MET A 6 30.65 -39.61 -30.66
C MET A 6 30.71 -38.10 -30.39
N VAL A 7 31.75 -37.42 -30.89
CA VAL A 7 31.88 -35.96 -30.77
C VAL A 7 30.79 -35.25 -31.59
N ILE A 8 30.47 -35.73 -32.79
CA ILE A 8 29.38 -35.18 -33.61
C ILE A 8 28.02 -35.29 -32.91
N TRP A 9 27.73 -36.44 -32.30
CA TRP A 9 26.47 -36.63 -31.55
C TRP A 9 26.37 -35.75 -30.31
N VAL A 10 27.48 -35.53 -29.59
CA VAL A 10 27.53 -34.61 -28.44
C VAL A 10 27.31 -33.16 -28.88
N VAL A 11 27.90 -32.75 -30.01
CA VAL A 11 27.71 -31.40 -30.57
C VAL A 11 26.27 -31.18 -31.06
N ILE A 12 25.67 -32.18 -31.71
CA ILE A 12 24.26 -32.11 -32.15
C ILE A 12 23.32 -32.00 -30.94
N ILE A 13 23.53 -32.79 -29.88
CA ILE A 13 22.75 -32.70 -28.64
C ILE A 13 22.92 -31.33 -27.96
N ALA A 14 24.14 -30.77 -27.96
CA ALA A 14 24.39 -29.44 -27.41
C ALA A 14 23.68 -28.32 -28.19
N ILE A 15 23.55 -28.44 -29.52
CA ILE A 15 22.85 -27.45 -30.36
C ILE A 15 21.33 -27.48 -30.14
N VAL A 16 20.75 -28.66 -29.89
CA VAL A 16 19.29 -28.81 -29.62
C VAL A 16 18.90 -28.17 -28.28
N TRP A 17 19.84 -27.98 -27.35
CA TRP A 17 19.61 -27.30 -26.08
C TRP A 17 19.71 -25.77 -26.16
N VAL A 18 20.17 -25.21 -27.28
CA VAL A 18 20.17 -23.76 -27.53
C VAL A 18 18.83 -23.35 -28.18
N GLY A 19 17.72 -23.65 -27.50
CA GLY A 19 16.43 -23.10 -27.85
C GLY A 19 16.38 -21.63 -27.46
N CYS A 20 16.48 -20.73 -28.44
CA CYS A 20 16.13 -19.32 -28.23
C CYS A 20 14.66 -19.26 -27.81
N LYS A 21 14.41 -18.88 -26.56
CA LYS A 21 13.06 -18.48 -26.14
C LYS A 21 12.73 -17.20 -26.88
N GLU A 22 11.98 -17.31 -27.97
CA GLU A 22 11.42 -16.14 -28.63
C GLU A 22 10.52 -15.41 -27.63
N ARG A 23 10.83 -14.12 -27.41
CA ARG A 23 9.99 -13.27 -26.57
C ARG A 23 8.66 -13.12 -27.30
N PHE A 24 7.57 -13.60 -26.70
CA PHE A 24 6.25 -13.35 -27.22
C PHE A 24 5.96 -11.85 -27.11
N ASP A 25 6.07 -11.14 -28.24
CA ASP A 25 5.60 -9.77 -28.37
C ASP A 25 4.19 -9.80 -28.95
N PRO A 26 3.14 -9.77 -28.10
CA PRO A 26 1.78 -9.72 -28.60
C PRO A 26 1.63 -8.50 -29.50
N LYS A 27 1.11 -8.71 -30.71
CA LYS A 27 0.63 -7.62 -31.57
C LYS A 27 -0.66 -7.07 -30.95
N ILE A 28 -0.51 -6.24 -29.92
CA ILE A 28 -1.65 -5.57 -29.28
C ILE A 28 -2.16 -4.53 -30.29
N PRO A 29 -3.42 -4.63 -30.75
CA PRO A 29 -4.02 -3.57 -31.55
C PRO A 29 -3.90 -2.27 -30.75
N SER A 30 -3.64 -1.15 -31.39
CA SER A 30 -3.62 0.18 -30.76
C SER A 30 -5.04 0.62 -30.37
N SER A 31 -5.75 -0.18 -29.58
CA SER A 31 -7.06 0.16 -29.04
C SER A 31 -6.84 1.11 -27.86
N GLN A 32 -7.01 2.40 -28.13
CA GLN A 32 -7.35 3.46 -27.17
C GLN A 32 -6.86 3.25 -25.73
N SER A 33 -5.56 3.42 -25.50
CA SER A 33 -4.95 3.38 -24.17
C SER A 33 -5.21 4.69 -23.41
N ASN A 34 -6.45 4.92 -22.95
CA ASN A 34 -6.81 6.09 -22.12
C ASN A 34 -8.20 5.94 -21.43
N TYR A 35 -8.56 4.74 -20.99
CA TYR A 35 -9.83 4.51 -20.29
C TYR A 35 -9.84 5.22 -18.94
N LEU A 36 -11.00 5.76 -18.56
CA LEU A 36 -11.21 6.31 -17.22
C LEU A 36 -11.18 5.19 -16.18
N VAL A 37 -10.38 5.38 -15.14
CA VAL A 37 -10.29 4.52 -13.97
C VAL A 37 -10.85 5.29 -12.79
N VAL A 38 -11.85 4.71 -12.12
CA VAL A 38 -12.55 5.31 -10.99
C VAL A 38 -12.41 4.40 -9.78
N GLU A 39 -11.78 4.92 -8.73
CA GLU A 39 -11.59 4.21 -7.47
C GLU A 39 -12.24 4.98 -6.32
N GLY A 40 -12.87 4.26 -5.39
CA GLY A 40 -13.50 4.86 -4.22
C GLY A 40 -14.86 4.25 -3.94
N PHE A 41 -15.59 4.87 -3.02
CA PHE A 41 -16.94 4.48 -2.65
C PHE A 41 -17.70 5.70 -2.13
N ILE A 42 -19.03 5.66 -2.20
CA ILE A 42 -19.88 6.67 -1.58
C ILE A 42 -20.00 6.33 -0.10
N ASN A 43 -19.38 7.14 0.75
CA ASN A 43 -19.50 7.04 2.19
C ASN A 43 -20.80 7.69 2.66
N ALA A 44 -21.72 6.89 3.15
CA ALA A 44 -23.02 7.36 3.62
C ALA A 44 -22.97 8.10 4.96
N ARG A 45 -21.86 7.99 5.71
CA ARG A 45 -21.65 8.70 6.97
C ARG A 45 -20.20 9.15 7.09
N GLY A 46 -19.92 10.38 6.68
CA GLY A 46 -18.58 10.97 6.66
C GLY A 46 -18.16 11.43 5.27
N PHE A 47 -16.86 11.54 5.06
CA PHE A 47 -16.29 12.00 3.79
C PHE A 47 -16.27 10.89 2.74
N THR A 48 -16.65 11.22 1.51
CA THR A 48 -16.48 10.38 0.32
C THR A 48 -15.22 10.81 -0.41
N THR A 49 -14.33 9.85 -0.70
CA THR A 49 -13.11 10.07 -1.48
C THR A 49 -13.17 9.25 -2.76
N ILE A 50 -13.05 9.92 -3.90
CA ILE A 50 -12.99 9.33 -5.25
C ILE A 50 -11.64 9.68 -5.87
N LYS A 51 -10.93 8.69 -6.38
CA LYS A 51 -9.72 8.88 -7.19
C LYS A 51 -10.04 8.60 -8.64
N LEU A 52 -9.64 9.53 -9.50
CA LEU A 52 -9.80 9.43 -10.95
C LEU A 52 -8.42 9.40 -11.60
N SER A 53 -8.23 8.41 -12.47
CA SER A 53 -7.03 8.27 -13.27
C SER A 53 -7.35 7.72 -14.66
N ARG A 54 -6.33 7.60 -15.51
CA ARG A 54 -6.43 7.07 -16.87
C ARG A 54 -5.45 5.93 -17.06
N THR A 55 -5.86 4.90 -17.77
CA THR A 55 -4.96 3.81 -18.18
C THR A 55 -3.85 4.36 -19.07
N VAL A 56 -2.63 3.86 -18.87
CA VAL A 56 -1.47 4.19 -19.70
C VAL A 56 -1.13 3.01 -20.62
N ALA A 57 -0.50 3.29 -21.75
CA ALA A 57 0.02 2.22 -22.61
C ALA A 57 1.17 1.49 -21.89
N ILE A 58 1.33 0.19 -22.16
CA ILE A 58 2.38 -0.64 -21.54
C ILE A 58 3.80 -0.10 -21.79
N LYS A 59 4.00 0.59 -22.93
CA LYS A 59 5.29 1.19 -23.32
C LYS A 59 5.54 2.59 -22.75
N ASP A 60 4.56 3.16 -22.05
CA ASP A 60 4.66 4.49 -21.47
C ASP A 60 5.49 4.44 -20.17
N SER A 61 6.32 5.45 -19.93
CA SER A 61 7.14 5.56 -18.71
C SER A 61 6.34 6.11 -17.52
N SER A 62 5.16 6.67 -17.77
CA SER A 62 4.26 7.19 -16.73
C SER A 62 3.57 6.05 -15.97
N LYS A 63 3.77 5.96 -14.65
CA LYS A 63 3.18 4.90 -13.81
C LYS A 63 1.70 5.13 -13.49
N VAL A 64 1.26 6.38 -13.40
CA VAL A 64 -0.13 6.79 -13.11
C VAL A 64 -0.42 8.10 -13.82
N LYS A 65 -1.54 8.19 -14.55
CA LYS A 65 -2.02 9.41 -15.19
C LYS A 65 -3.28 9.91 -14.48
N PRO A 66 -3.21 10.89 -13.57
CA PRO A 66 -4.39 11.37 -12.86
C PRO A 66 -5.34 12.12 -13.80
N GLU A 67 -6.64 11.93 -13.61
CA GLU A 67 -7.66 12.75 -14.29
C GLU A 67 -7.89 14.02 -13.46
N LEU A 68 -7.62 15.18 -14.05
CA LEU A 68 -7.72 16.47 -13.39
C LEU A 68 -8.91 17.27 -13.92
N ASN A 69 -9.37 18.26 -13.13
CA ASN A 69 -10.44 19.20 -13.51
C ASN A 69 -11.80 18.57 -13.84
N ALA A 70 -12.01 17.28 -13.52
CA ALA A 70 -13.32 16.68 -13.57
C ALA A 70 -14.28 17.33 -12.55
N ILE A 71 -15.54 17.45 -12.91
CA ILE A 71 -16.63 17.82 -11.99
C ILE A 71 -17.25 16.53 -11.48
N VAL A 72 -17.11 16.27 -10.19
CA VAL A 72 -17.59 15.05 -9.54
C VAL A 72 -18.74 15.38 -8.59
N THR A 73 -19.81 14.61 -8.70
CA THR A 73 -21.06 14.87 -7.98
C THR A 73 -21.73 13.56 -7.57
N ILE A 74 -22.24 13.49 -6.35
CA ILE A 74 -23.08 12.38 -5.89
C ILE A 74 -24.54 12.82 -6.05
N LYS A 75 -25.36 11.96 -6.66
CA LYS A 75 -26.79 12.22 -6.89
C LYS A 75 -27.65 11.13 -6.26
N GLY A 76 -28.64 11.52 -5.45
CA GLY A 76 -29.69 10.64 -4.96
C GLY A 76 -30.83 10.48 -5.96
N GLU A 77 -31.59 9.38 -5.86
CA GLU A 77 -32.86 9.26 -6.59
C GLU A 77 -33.92 10.29 -6.13
N ASP A 78 -33.73 10.93 -4.97
CA ASP A 78 -34.59 12.00 -4.44
C ASP A 78 -34.18 13.40 -4.93
N ASN A 79 -33.39 13.48 -6.01
CA ASN A 79 -32.78 14.70 -6.56
C ASN A 79 -31.80 15.42 -5.61
N SER A 80 -31.45 14.83 -4.46
CA SER A 80 -30.34 15.35 -3.64
C SER A 80 -29.02 15.31 -4.41
N THR A 81 -28.19 16.32 -4.21
CA THR A 81 -26.93 16.50 -4.93
C THR A 81 -25.84 16.94 -3.97
N PHE A 82 -24.68 16.28 -4.03
CA PHE A 82 -23.54 16.59 -3.18
C PHE A 82 -22.27 16.75 -4.02
N ASN A 83 -21.57 17.86 -3.83
CA ASN A 83 -20.34 18.14 -4.56
C ASN A 83 -19.15 17.36 -3.99
N VAL A 84 -18.29 16.88 -4.87
CA VAL A 84 -17.03 16.22 -4.51
C VAL A 84 -15.89 17.05 -5.14
N ARG A 85 -15.14 17.77 -4.30
CA ARG A 85 -14.18 18.80 -4.74
C ARG A 85 -12.79 18.21 -4.95
N ALA A 86 -12.07 18.70 -5.94
CA ALA A 86 -10.70 18.28 -6.21
C ALA A 86 -9.76 18.67 -5.06
N THR A 87 -8.89 17.74 -4.66
CA THR A 87 -7.85 17.92 -3.62
C THR A 87 -6.43 17.76 -4.19
N GLY A 88 -6.31 17.51 -5.49
CA GLY A 88 -5.04 17.34 -6.21
C GLY A 88 -4.71 15.89 -6.53
N LYS A 89 -3.78 15.67 -7.47
CA LYS A 89 -3.31 14.34 -7.91
C LYS A 89 -4.45 13.36 -8.29
N GLY A 90 -5.54 13.87 -8.88
CA GLY A 90 -6.71 13.07 -9.26
C GLY A 90 -7.60 12.63 -8.09
N SER A 91 -7.39 13.14 -6.88
CA SER A 91 -8.22 12.87 -5.70
C SER A 91 -9.33 13.91 -5.54
N TYR A 92 -10.54 13.46 -5.28
CA TYR A 92 -11.76 14.25 -5.09
C TYR A 92 -12.42 13.87 -3.77
N VAL A 93 -12.75 14.85 -2.94
CA VAL A 93 -13.32 14.64 -1.59
C VAL A 93 -14.59 15.46 -1.40
N SER A 94 -15.65 14.85 -0.88
CA SER A 94 -16.90 15.53 -0.54
C SER A 94 -16.79 16.33 0.76
N ASP A 95 -17.79 17.15 1.08
CA ASP A 95 -18.02 17.52 2.49
C ASP A 95 -18.50 16.27 3.28
N SER A 96 -18.56 16.35 4.60
CA SER A 96 -19.09 15.24 5.41
C SER A 96 -20.57 15.01 5.11
N LEU A 97 -20.93 13.78 4.74
CA LEU A 97 -22.28 13.40 4.31
C LEU A 97 -23.01 12.61 5.40
N ILE A 98 -24.34 12.78 5.43
CA ILE A 98 -25.27 11.89 6.12
C ILE A 98 -26.34 11.52 5.09
N LEU A 99 -26.16 10.38 4.44
CA LEU A 99 -27.07 9.87 3.42
C LEU A 99 -28.18 9.04 4.06
N LYS A 100 -29.37 9.05 3.45
CA LYS A 100 -30.52 8.28 3.95
C LYS A 100 -30.26 6.79 3.72
N PRO A 101 -30.40 5.93 4.74
CA PRO A 101 -30.34 4.48 4.55
C PRO A 101 -31.39 4.00 3.54
N ALA A 102 -31.08 2.93 2.81
CA ALA A 102 -31.94 2.33 1.77
C ALA A 102 -32.29 3.23 0.54
N GLN A 103 -31.96 4.53 0.57
CA GLN A 103 -31.98 5.38 -0.61
C GLN A 103 -30.84 4.98 -1.56
N LYS A 104 -31.07 5.11 -2.87
CA LYS A 104 -30.02 4.89 -3.86
C LYS A 104 -29.34 6.18 -4.26
N TYR A 105 -28.03 6.07 -4.42
CA TYR A 105 -27.16 7.14 -4.89
C TYR A 105 -26.30 6.65 -6.03
N ARG A 106 -25.82 7.58 -6.85
CA ARG A 106 -24.86 7.33 -7.90
C ARG A 106 -23.79 8.41 -7.93
N LEU A 107 -22.67 8.09 -8.54
CA LEU A 107 -21.63 9.03 -8.88
C LEU A 107 -21.83 9.54 -10.31
N GLN A 108 -21.70 10.85 -10.49
CA GLN A 108 -21.64 11.52 -11.78
C GLN A 108 -20.28 12.19 -11.91
N ILE A 109 -19.60 11.93 -13.03
CA ILE A 109 -18.30 12.49 -13.35
C ILE A 109 -18.41 13.16 -14.71
N LYS A 110 -18.10 14.45 -14.78
CA LYS A 110 -17.95 15.17 -16.05
C LYS A 110 -16.50 15.53 -16.24
N THR A 111 -15.88 15.01 -17.28
CA THR A 111 -14.51 15.35 -17.69
C THR A 111 -14.54 16.25 -18.91
N THR A 112 -13.37 16.62 -19.43
CA THR A 112 -13.26 17.30 -20.72
C THR A 112 -13.60 16.39 -21.91
N THR A 113 -13.55 15.06 -21.73
CA THR A 113 -13.75 14.07 -22.80
C THR A 113 -15.15 13.50 -22.83
N GLY A 114 -15.90 13.55 -21.73
CA GLY A 114 -17.23 12.97 -21.66
C GLY A 114 -17.86 13.00 -20.27
N GLU A 115 -19.09 12.51 -20.21
CA GLU A 115 -19.85 12.35 -18.99
C GLU A 115 -20.03 10.87 -18.65
N TYR A 116 -19.77 10.53 -17.39
CA TYR A 116 -19.82 9.17 -16.87
C TYR A 116 -20.77 9.10 -15.69
N LEU A 117 -21.57 8.04 -15.65
CA LEU A 117 -22.53 7.80 -14.57
C LEU A 117 -22.31 6.40 -14.01
N SER A 118 -22.27 6.29 -12.69
CA SER A 118 -22.46 4.98 -12.06
C SER A 118 -23.93 4.59 -12.07
N GLU A 119 -24.21 3.29 -11.94
CA GLU A 119 -25.53 2.79 -11.56
C GLU A 119 -25.95 3.39 -10.21
N TYR A 120 -27.27 3.48 -10.01
CA TYR A 120 -27.83 3.78 -8.69
C TYR A 120 -27.68 2.57 -7.78
N VAL A 121 -26.94 2.74 -6.70
CA VAL A 121 -26.68 1.71 -5.68
C VAL A 121 -27.30 2.11 -4.35
N ALA A 122 -27.95 1.15 -3.68
CA ALA A 122 -28.54 1.38 -2.37
C ALA A 122 -27.46 1.50 -1.29
N VAL A 123 -27.64 2.43 -0.35
CA VAL A 123 -26.74 2.55 0.81
C VAL A 123 -26.84 1.31 1.68
N LYS A 124 -25.72 0.60 1.84
CA LYS A 124 -25.59 -0.49 2.82
C LYS A 124 -25.03 0.02 4.15
N GLN A 125 -25.63 -0.40 5.24
CA GLN A 125 -25.07 -0.18 6.56
C GLN A 125 -24.00 -1.23 6.82
N THR A 126 -22.78 -0.79 7.10
CA THR A 126 -21.70 -1.69 7.50
C THR A 126 -21.83 -2.06 8.98
N PRO A 127 -21.70 -3.36 9.33
CA PRO A 127 -21.67 -3.80 10.71
C PRO A 127 -20.33 -3.44 11.37
N LEU A 128 -20.31 -3.47 12.70
CA LEU A 128 -19.11 -3.16 13.47
C LEU A 128 -18.05 -4.25 13.31
N ILE A 129 -16.79 -3.86 13.49
CA ILE A 129 -15.68 -4.82 13.63
C ILE A 129 -15.68 -5.36 15.06
N ASP A 130 -15.96 -6.65 15.22
CA ASP A 130 -15.99 -7.31 16.54
C ASP A 130 -14.62 -7.29 17.18
N SER A 131 -13.61 -7.73 16.43
CA SER A 131 -12.21 -7.74 16.88
C SER A 131 -11.23 -7.80 15.73
N ILE A 132 -10.03 -7.31 15.99
CA ILE A 132 -8.85 -7.59 15.17
C ILE A 132 -7.96 -8.46 16.05
N SER A 133 -7.59 -9.62 15.53
CA SER A 133 -6.81 -10.64 16.22
C SER A 133 -5.51 -10.88 15.47
N TRP A 134 -4.50 -11.40 16.15
CA TRP A 134 -3.23 -11.76 15.53
C TRP A 134 -2.68 -13.03 16.15
N LYS A 135 -1.93 -13.81 15.35
CA LYS A 135 -1.29 -15.06 15.80
C LYS A 135 -0.02 -15.33 15.00
N TYR A 136 0.86 -16.15 15.57
CA TYR A 136 2.02 -16.67 14.84
C TYR A 136 1.59 -17.78 13.88
N LYS A 137 2.08 -17.72 12.64
CA LYS A 137 1.84 -18.74 11.62
C LYS A 137 3.03 -18.76 10.66
N ASN A 138 3.69 -19.91 10.52
CA ASN A 138 4.77 -20.12 9.54
C ASN A 138 5.91 -19.07 9.58
N SER A 139 6.35 -18.63 10.77
CA SER A 139 7.35 -17.56 10.98
C SER A 139 6.88 -16.13 10.63
N ASP A 140 5.58 -15.97 10.40
CA ASP A 140 4.92 -14.68 10.24
C ASP A 140 3.97 -14.40 11.41
N VAL A 141 3.59 -13.14 11.54
CA VAL A 141 2.45 -12.68 12.33
C VAL A 141 1.28 -12.47 11.37
N GLU A 142 0.27 -13.33 11.46
CA GLU A 142 -0.97 -13.22 10.70
C GLU A 142 -1.97 -12.38 11.49
N ILE A 143 -2.40 -11.25 10.93
CA ILE A 143 -3.43 -10.37 11.48
C ILE A 143 -4.75 -10.63 10.75
N SER A 144 -5.83 -10.81 11.51
CA SER A 144 -7.15 -11.21 11.00
C SER A 144 -8.28 -10.39 11.61
N VAL A 145 -9.37 -10.23 10.87
CA VAL A 145 -10.59 -9.52 11.29
C VAL A 145 -11.73 -10.49 11.60
N ASN A 146 -12.53 -10.13 12.60
CA ASN A 146 -13.78 -10.78 12.94
C ASN A 146 -14.92 -9.76 12.88
N THR A 147 -16.05 -10.14 12.29
CA THR A 147 -17.25 -9.31 12.21
C THR A 147 -18.48 -10.19 12.08
N HIS A 148 -19.63 -9.68 12.51
CA HIS A 148 -20.92 -10.28 12.24
C HIS A 148 -22.00 -9.22 12.00
N ASP A 149 -23.06 -9.61 11.31
CA ASP A 149 -24.28 -8.82 11.17
C ASP A 149 -25.47 -9.64 11.65
N GLN A 150 -26.01 -9.29 12.82
CA GLN A 150 -27.14 -10.00 13.42
C GLN A 150 -28.40 -9.98 12.53
N GLN A 151 -28.52 -8.97 11.65
CA GLN A 151 -29.66 -8.83 10.75
C GLN A 151 -29.45 -9.55 9.41
N ASN A 152 -28.28 -10.15 9.18
CA ASN A 152 -27.91 -10.85 7.95
C ASN A 152 -28.01 -9.99 6.68
N ASN A 153 -27.87 -8.67 6.82
CA ASN A 153 -28.01 -7.70 5.74
C ASN A 153 -26.71 -7.49 4.94
N THR A 154 -25.58 -8.03 5.43
CA THR A 154 -24.23 -7.73 4.92
C THR A 154 -23.47 -9.00 4.54
N ARG A 155 -23.89 -9.68 3.46
CA ARG A 155 -23.25 -10.95 3.07
C ARG A 155 -21.90 -10.84 2.35
N TYR A 156 -21.46 -9.62 2.03
CA TYR A 156 -20.24 -9.36 1.26
C TYR A 156 -19.47 -8.19 1.86
N TYR A 157 -18.18 -8.41 2.09
CA TYR A 157 -17.31 -7.50 2.81
C TYR A 157 -16.08 -7.18 1.98
N LYS A 158 -15.59 -5.96 2.17
CA LYS A 158 -14.25 -5.53 1.78
C LYS A 158 -13.56 -4.90 2.97
N TRP A 159 -12.24 -5.10 3.05
CA TRP A 159 -11.39 -4.43 4.02
C TRP A 159 -10.25 -3.72 3.32
N ASP A 160 -9.78 -2.65 3.95
CA ASP A 160 -8.44 -2.12 3.76
C ASP A 160 -7.88 -1.70 5.11
N TYR A 161 -6.60 -1.40 5.15
CA TYR A 161 -5.94 -1.02 6.38
C TYR A 161 -4.83 0.00 6.17
N GLU A 162 -4.48 0.68 7.25
CA GLU A 162 -3.31 1.53 7.38
C GLU A 162 -2.46 1.03 8.54
N GLU A 163 -1.21 0.70 8.23
CA GLU A 163 -0.19 0.26 9.16
C GLU A 163 0.64 1.45 9.60
N THR A 164 1.02 1.44 10.87
CA THR A 164 1.97 2.40 11.44
C THR A 164 2.88 1.66 12.40
N TRP A 165 4.19 1.82 12.28
CA TRP A 165 5.14 1.25 13.24
C TRP A 165 6.19 2.25 13.66
N GLU A 166 6.64 2.10 14.90
CA GLU A 166 7.74 2.85 15.47
C GLU A 166 9.07 2.20 15.09
N ILE A 167 10.02 3.05 14.76
CA ILE A 167 11.37 2.73 14.33
C ILE A 167 12.32 3.45 15.28
N HIS A 168 13.28 2.71 15.84
CA HIS A 168 14.44 3.30 16.48
C HIS A 168 15.65 3.24 15.56
N SER A 169 16.45 4.32 15.58
CA SER A 169 17.81 4.27 15.06
C SER A 169 18.64 3.26 15.87
N ALA A 170 19.66 2.65 15.26
CA ALA A 170 20.52 1.71 15.99
C ALA A 170 21.35 2.42 17.06
N TYR A 171 21.71 3.68 16.81
CA TYR A 171 22.50 4.50 17.72
C TYR A 171 21.88 5.88 17.94
N MET A 172 22.05 6.40 19.16
CA MET A 172 21.79 7.82 19.45
C MET A 172 22.97 8.67 18.96
N THR A 173 22.66 9.69 18.17
CA THR A 173 23.65 10.43 17.38
C THR A 173 24.00 11.74 18.05
N TYR A 174 24.92 11.72 19.01
CA TYR A 174 25.33 12.90 19.80
C TYR A 174 26.24 13.87 19.03
N TYR A 175 26.85 13.42 17.94
CA TYR A 175 27.79 14.19 17.14
C TYR A 175 27.32 14.29 15.69
N GLU A 176 27.82 15.29 14.97
CA GLU A 176 27.62 15.42 13.54
C GLU A 176 28.92 15.84 12.85
N TYR A 177 29.05 15.50 11.58
CA TYR A 177 30.17 15.91 10.76
C TYR A 177 29.72 16.96 9.75
N LYS A 178 30.26 18.18 9.85
CA LYS A 178 29.97 19.30 8.95
C LYS A 178 31.24 20.09 8.69
N ASN A 179 31.45 20.47 7.42
CA ASN A 179 32.55 21.35 7.00
C ASN A 179 33.94 20.87 7.47
N GLY A 180 34.21 19.57 7.41
CA GLY A 180 35.51 19.02 7.77
C GLY A 180 35.73 18.79 9.27
N ALA A 181 34.74 19.09 10.12
CA ALA A 181 34.84 18.98 11.57
C ALA A 181 33.70 18.16 12.17
N VAL A 182 34.00 17.43 13.26
CA VAL A 182 33.00 16.78 14.09
C VAL A 182 32.62 17.71 15.23
N THR A 183 31.33 18.00 15.38
CA THR A 183 30.79 18.86 16.43
C THR A 183 29.70 18.13 17.20
N PRO A 184 29.54 18.39 18.51
CA PRO A 184 28.37 17.90 19.23
C PRO A 184 27.10 18.51 18.65
N ARG A 185 26.01 17.74 18.64
CA ARG A 185 24.68 18.26 18.29
C ARG A 185 24.21 19.27 19.33
N GLN A 186 23.38 20.22 18.88
CA GLN A 186 23.06 21.40 19.69
C GLN A 186 22.10 21.10 20.83
N SER A 187 21.24 20.09 20.67
CA SER A 187 20.20 19.77 21.64
C SER A 187 19.88 18.29 21.69
N PHE A 188 19.35 17.84 22.83
CA PHE A 188 18.82 16.49 22.96
C PHE A 188 17.59 16.25 22.07
N ASP A 189 16.78 17.28 21.82
CA ASP A 189 15.62 17.20 20.91
C ASP A 189 16.03 16.84 19.47
N GLU A 190 17.14 17.39 18.98
CA GLU A 190 17.71 17.03 17.68
C GLU A 190 18.10 15.55 17.62
N ILE A 191 18.69 15.02 18.69
CA ILE A 191 19.07 13.60 18.81
C ILE A 191 17.81 12.71 18.80
N LEU A 192 16.78 13.09 19.56
CA LEU A 192 15.53 12.33 19.62
C LEU A 192 14.81 12.30 18.27
N LYS A 193 14.87 13.38 17.50
CA LYS A 193 14.31 13.45 16.14
C LYS A 193 14.97 12.51 15.14
N LEU A 194 16.24 12.13 15.35
CA LEU A 194 16.97 11.16 14.54
C LEU A 194 16.84 9.73 15.08
N PHE A 195 16.42 9.58 16.34
CA PHE A 195 16.29 8.30 17.00
C PHE A 195 14.88 7.73 16.92
N TYR A 196 13.84 8.52 17.19
CA TYR A 196 12.44 8.08 17.17
C TYR A 196 11.75 8.48 15.88
N CYS A 197 11.38 7.48 15.07
CA CYS A 197 10.61 7.67 13.85
C CYS A 197 9.40 6.75 13.77
N TRP A 198 8.49 7.09 12.86
CA TRP A 198 7.34 6.28 12.49
C TRP A 198 7.30 6.10 10.98
N ARG A 199 6.83 4.94 10.54
CA ARG A 199 6.53 4.70 9.13
C ARG A 199 5.09 4.26 8.99
N ASN A 200 4.45 4.76 7.94
CA ASN A 200 3.07 4.44 7.60
C ASN A 200 3.01 3.75 6.23
N GLU A 201 2.19 2.71 6.12
CA GLU A 201 1.88 2.07 4.84
C GLU A 201 0.39 1.72 4.74
N SER A 202 -0.14 1.71 3.52
CA SER A 202 -1.53 1.35 3.26
C SER A 202 -1.60 -0.02 2.58
N SER A 203 -2.71 -0.74 2.79
CA SER A 203 -2.97 -2.01 2.11
C SER A 203 -2.87 -1.86 0.59
N GLN A 204 -2.10 -2.74 -0.06
CA GLN A 204 -1.92 -2.77 -1.52
C GLN A 204 -2.76 -3.86 -2.21
N ARG A 205 -3.38 -4.73 -1.42
CA ARG A 205 -4.12 -5.90 -1.89
C ARG A 205 -5.62 -5.72 -1.76
N ILE A 206 -6.37 -6.42 -2.61
CA ILE A 206 -7.82 -6.52 -2.53
C ILE A 206 -8.19 -7.58 -1.49
N ILE A 207 -8.73 -7.13 -0.37
CA ILE A 207 -9.15 -7.99 0.73
C ILE A 207 -10.67 -7.98 0.78
N ILE A 208 -11.26 -9.13 0.44
CA ILE A 208 -12.71 -9.34 0.36
C ILE A 208 -13.06 -10.66 1.05
N GLY A 209 -14.30 -10.75 1.54
CA GLY A 209 -14.83 -11.95 2.18
C GLY A 209 -16.34 -12.00 2.09
N SER A 210 -16.92 -13.19 2.20
CA SER A 210 -18.36 -13.38 2.10
C SER A 210 -18.86 -14.41 3.11
N SER A 211 -20.02 -14.12 3.70
CA SER A 211 -20.80 -15.01 4.55
C SER A 211 -22.02 -15.57 3.80
N ALA A 212 -22.11 -15.39 2.48
CA ALA A 212 -23.29 -15.75 1.68
C ALA A 212 -23.57 -17.26 1.65
N GLN A 213 -22.55 -18.09 1.87
CA GLN A 213 -22.68 -19.55 1.98
C GLN A 213 -22.88 -20.03 3.42
N LEU A 214 -22.98 -19.11 4.39
CA LEU A 214 -23.17 -19.42 5.80
C LEU A 214 -24.60 -19.08 6.22
N ALA A 215 -25.18 -19.89 7.11
CA ALA A 215 -26.52 -19.60 7.65
C ALA A 215 -26.55 -18.23 8.35
N ASN A 216 -25.55 -17.97 9.19
CA ASN A 216 -25.37 -16.71 9.91
C ASN A 216 -24.35 -15.82 9.19
N ASP A 217 -24.59 -14.52 9.19
CA ASP A 217 -23.69 -13.52 8.65
C ASP A 217 -22.54 -13.25 9.61
N VAL A 218 -21.57 -14.15 9.59
CA VAL A 218 -20.40 -14.15 10.45
C VAL A 218 -19.15 -14.37 9.59
N ILE A 219 -18.17 -13.50 9.77
CA ILE A 219 -16.81 -13.68 9.26
C ILE A 219 -15.90 -13.89 10.46
N SER A 220 -15.29 -15.06 10.56
CA SER A 220 -14.33 -15.39 11.61
C SER A 220 -12.93 -15.53 11.05
N SER A 221 -11.98 -14.84 11.68
CA SER A 221 -10.54 -14.92 11.41
C SER A 221 -10.18 -14.75 9.93
N ALA A 222 -10.80 -13.78 9.24
CA ALA A 222 -10.44 -13.47 7.86
C ALA A 222 -9.06 -12.77 7.82
N PRO A 223 -8.07 -13.32 7.09
CA PRO A 223 -6.71 -12.77 7.08
C PRO A 223 -6.65 -11.43 6.35
N LEU A 224 -6.02 -10.45 6.99
CA LEU A 224 -5.77 -9.12 6.42
C LEU A 224 -4.36 -9.01 5.85
N ILE A 225 -3.36 -9.35 6.68
CA ILE A 225 -1.94 -9.26 6.34
C ILE A 225 -1.16 -10.34 7.10
N SER A 226 -0.13 -10.88 6.45
CA SER A 226 0.90 -11.73 7.05
C SER A 226 2.21 -10.97 7.00
N ILE A 227 2.80 -10.68 8.16
CA ILE A 227 4.03 -9.89 8.27
C ILE A 227 5.15 -10.81 8.77
N PRO A 228 6.28 -10.93 8.05
CA PRO A 228 7.40 -11.73 8.52
C PRO A 228 7.95 -11.25 9.87
N MET A 229 8.31 -12.17 10.76
CA MET A 229 8.84 -11.82 12.08
C MET A 229 10.17 -11.06 12.06
N HIS A 230 10.91 -11.11 10.95
CA HIS A 230 12.14 -10.34 10.74
C HIS A 230 11.89 -8.97 10.09
N ALA A 231 10.63 -8.60 9.84
CA ALA A 231 10.30 -7.28 9.33
C ALA A 231 10.46 -6.21 10.41
N GLU A 232 10.95 -5.04 10.01
CA GLU A 232 11.09 -3.87 10.88
C GLU A 232 9.79 -3.43 11.56
N ARG A 233 8.63 -3.78 10.98
CA ARG A 233 7.29 -3.48 11.51
C ARG A 233 7.11 -3.88 12.98
N PHE A 234 7.81 -4.92 13.44
CA PHE A 234 7.75 -5.40 14.82
C PHE A 234 8.97 -5.06 15.67
N SER A 235 9.87 -4.19 15.19
CA SER A 235 11.10 -3.81 15.91
C SER A 235 10.83 -3.15 17.27
N VAL A 236 9.77 -2.32 17.37
CA VAL A 236 9.41 -1.61 18.61
C VAL A 236 7.93 -1.81 18.96
N ARG A 237 7.04 -1.16 18.22
CA ARG A 237 5.59 -1.22 18.41
C ARG A 237 4.90 -1.03 17.07
N TYR A 238 3.83 -1.77 16.86
CA TYR A 238 3.07 -1.81 15.62
C TYR A 238 1.61 -1.42 15.87
N SER A 239 0.99 -0.73 14.91
CA SER A 239 -0.43 -0.43 14.90
C SER A 239 -1.02 -0.68 13.52
N ILE A 240 -2.27 -1.14 13.51
CA ILE A 240 -3.06 -1.29 12.29
C ILE A 240 -4.45 -0.71 12.52
N LEU A 241 -4.90 0.17 11.62
CA LEU A 241 -6.27 0.65 11.52
C LEU A 241 -6.95 -0.09 10.37
N VAL A 242 -7.91 -0.93 10.70
CA VAL A 242 -8.70 -1.68 9.71
C VAL A 242 -9.98 -0.92 9.45
N ARG A 243 -10.31 -0.74 8.17
CA ARG A 243 -11.57 -0.17 7.71
C ARG A 243 -12.38 -1.25 7.02
N GLN A 244 -13.65 -1.36 7.39
CA GLN A 244 -14.58 -2.36 6.88
C GLN A 244 -15.66 -1.68 6.04
N TYR A 245 -16.01 -2.33 4.94
CA TYR A 245 -17.02 -1.88 3.99
C TYR A 245 -17.98 -3.02 3.66
N SER A 246 -19.25 -2.66 3.49
CA SER A 246 -20.27 -3.56 2.95
C SER A 246 -20.34 -3.44 1.45
N LEU A 247 -20.38 -4.57 0.77
CA LEU A 247 -20.59 -4.64 -0.66
C LEU A 247 -21.96 -5.23 -0.98
N ASP A 248 -22.49 -4.86 -2.14
CA ASP A 248 -23.52 -5.65 -2.81
C ASP A 248 -22.86 -6.80 -3.59
N ARG A 249 -23.70 -7.68 -4.16
CA ARG A 249 -23.21 -8.85 -4.89
C ARG A 249 -22.33 -8.45 -6.08
N LYS A 250 -22.82 -7.51 -6.90
CA LYS A 250 -22.11 -7.02 -8.08
C LYS A 250 -20.75 -6.42 -7.71
N GLY A 251 -20.66 -5.65 -6.62
CA GLY A 251 -19.39 -5.10 -6.14
C GLY A 251 -18.43 -6.17 -5.68
N TYR A 252 -18.91 -7.19 -4.95
CA TYR A 252 -18.07 -8.32 -4.55
C TYR A 252 -17.51 -9.08 -5.76
N ASP A 253 -18.35 -9.35 -6.76
CA ASP A 253 -17.96 -10.04 -7.99
C ASP A 253 -16.92 -9.21 -8.77
N PHE A 254 -17.10 -7.89 -8.86
CA PHE A 254 -16.13 -6.96 -9.46
C PHE A 254 -14.76 -7.05 -8.77
N PHE A 255 -14.71 -6.92 -7.43
CA PHE A 255 -13.45 -6.98 -6.70
C PHE A 255 -12.81 -8.38 -6.73
N SER A 256 -13.62 -9.44 -6.77
CA SER A 256 -13.13 -10.81 -6.94
C SER A 256 -12.47 -10.99 -8.32
N MET A 257 -13.07 -10.46 -9.37
CA MET A 257 -12.49 -10.48 -10.72
C MET A 257 -11.20 -9.67 -10.78
N MET A 258 -11.20 -8.45 -10.23
CA MET A 258 -10.00 -7.61 -10.14
C MET A 258 -8.86 -8.33 -9.41
N LYS A 259 -9.16 -8.93 -8.25
CA LYS A 259 -8.18 -9.69 -7.47
C LYS A 259 -7.61 -10.85 -8.27
N SER A 260 -8.46 -11.62 -8.96
CA SER A 260 -8.01 -12.72 -9.81
C SER A 260 -7.12 -12.26 -10.96
N ASN A 261 -7.37 -11.07 -11.52
CA ASN A 261 -6.60 -10.54 -12.64
C ASN A 261 -5.27 -9.90 -12.21
N THR A 262 -5.19 -9.30 -11.02
CA THR A 262 -4.03 -8.49 -10.60
C THR A 262 -3.13 -9.16 -9.57
N GLU A 263 -3.63 -10.13 -8.81
CA GLU A 263 -2.88 -10.82 -7.75
C GLU A 263 -2.52 -12.27 -8.08
N SER A 264 -2.90 -12.78 -9.26
CA SER A 264 -2.45 -14.09 -9.72
C SER A 264 -0.95 -14.04 -10.07
N LEU A 265 -0.18 -14.99 -9.53
CA LEU A 265 1.29 -15.00 -9.60
C LEU A 265 1.84 -15.42 -10.98
N GLY A 266 0.98 -15.71 -11.95
CA GLY A 266 1.37 -15.97 -13.35
C GLY A 266 1.80 -17.41 -13.60
N SER A 267 1.01 -18.39 -13.18
CA SER A 267 1.17 -19.80 -13.54
C SER A 267 0.59 -20.10 -14.94
N ILE A 268 1.09 -21.15 -15.59
CA ILE A 268 0.49 -21.70 -16.83
C ILE A 268 -0.94 -22.23 -16.62
N PHE A 269 -1.34 -22.42 -15.36
CA PHE A 269 -2.68 -22.83 -14.95
C PHE A 269 -3.53 -21.67 -14.40
N ASP A 270 -2.99 -20.45 -14.36
CA ASP A 270 -3.78 -19.31 -13.90
C ASP A 270 -4.89 -19.00 -14.91
N PRO A 271 -6.08 -18.63 -14.42
CA PRO A 271 -7.17 -18.24 -15.31
C PRO A 271 -6.73 -17.07 -16.17
N LEU A 272 -7.09 -17.11 -17.46
CA LEU A 272 -6.86 -15.99 -18.35
C LEU A 272 -7.57 -14.74 -17.80
N PRO A 273 -6.92 -13.55 -17.84
CA PRO A 273 -7.54 -12.32 -17.38
C PRO A 273 -8.90 -12.11 -18.04
N SER A 274 -9.93 -12.01 -17.21
CA SER A 274 -11.30 -11.79 -17.68
C SER A 274 -11.63 -10.31 -17.74
N GLU A 275 -12.49 -9.90 -18.65
CA GLU A 275 -12.93 -8.51 -18.74
C GLU A 275 -13.67 -8.10 -17.46
N VAL A 276 -13.20 -7.03 -16.81
CA VAL A 276 -13.80 -6.52 -15.58
C VAL A 276 -14.86 -5.48 -15.96
N THR A 277 -16.13 -5.83 -15.78
CA THR A 277 -17.24 -4.89 -15.98
C THR A 277 -17.60 -4.20 -14.68
N GLY A 278 -17.44 -2.88 -14.65
CA GLY A 278 -17.82 -2.02 -13.53
C GLY A 278 -19.30 -1.66 -13.51
N ASN A 279 -19.70 -0.77 -12.60
CA ASN A 279 -21.03 -0.16 -12.60
C ASN A 279 -21.04 1.26 -13.17
N ILE A 280 -20.01 1.64 -13.95
CA ILE A 280 -19.86 2.99 -14.50
C ILE A 280 -19.88 2.91 -16.02
N SER A 281 -20.66 3.77 -16.66
CA SER A 281 -20.78 3.87 -18.12
C SER A 281 -20.59 5.30 -18.59
N CYS A 282 -19.96 5.47 -19.75
CA CYS A 282 -19.89 6.75 -20.45
C CYS A 282 -21.22 7.02 -21.17
N VAL A 283 -21.87 8.12 -20.82
CA VAL A 283 -23.13 8.58 -21.45
C VAL A 283 -22.85 9.22 -22.80
N SER A 284 -21.72 9.89 -22.93
CA SER A 284 -21.31 10.56 -24.18
C SER A 284 -20.88 9.58 -25.26
N ASN A 285 -20.33 8.42 -24.89
CA ASN A 285 -19.92 7.36 -25.81
C ASN A 285 -20.16 5.98 -25.16
N PRO A 286 -21.28 5.30 -25.44
CA PRO A 286 -21.60 3.99 -24.84
C PRO A 286 -20.58 2.87 -25.11
N ASN A 287 -19.75 3.02 -26.14
CA ASN A 287 -18.71 2.04 -26.48
C ASN A 287 -17.38 2.28 -25.73
N GLU A 288 -17.25 3.41 -25.02
CA GLU A 288 -16.07 3.71 -24.22
C GLU A 288 -16.04 2.84 -22.95
N LYS A 289 -14.95 2.12 -22.75
CA LYS A 289 -14.74 1.32 -21.55
C LYS A 289 -14.34 2.20 -20.37
N VAL A 290 -14.88 1.88 -19.20
CA VAL A 290 -14.57 2.53 -17.92
C VAL A 290 -14.27 1.44 -16.90
N ILE A 291 -13.22 1.62 -16.13
CA ILE A 291 -12.78 0.65 -15.12
C ILE A 291 -13.13 1.22 -13.74
N GLY A 292 -13.96 0.53 -12.98
CA GLY A 292 -14.28 0.94 -11.61
C GLY A 292 -15.66 0.47 -11.16
N TYR A 293 -15.81 0.31 -9.85
CA TYR A 293 -17.08 0.03 -9.22
C TYR A 293 -17.26 0.98 -8.04
N ILE A 294 -18.37 1.70 -8.00
CA ILE A 294 -18.73 2.59 -6.90
C ILE A 294 -19.81 1.94 -6.05
N PRO A 295 -19.46 1.35 -4.90
CA PRO A 295 -20.45 0.95 -3.90
C PRO A 295 -20.87 2.16 -3.06
N ALA A 296 -22.00 2.05 -2.37
CA ALA A 296 -22.45 3.01 -1.37
C ALA A 296 -22.64 2.31 -0.02
N SER A 297 -21.85 2.69 0.98
CA SER A 297 -21.95 2.12 2.31
C SER A 297 -21.51 3.08 3.40
N THR A 298 -21.85 2.80 4.66
CA THR A 298 -21.09 3.36 5.78
C THR A 298 -19.74 2.64 5.92
N VAL A 299 -18.81 3.22 6.68
CA VAL A 299 -17.53 2.60 7.02
C VAL A 299 -17.44 2.44 8.54
N ASN A 300 -16.90 1.31 9.00
CA ASN A 300 -16.51 1.13 10.39
C ASN A 300 -15.01 0.87 10.46
N GLU A 301 -14.38 1.46 11.46
CA GLU A 301 -12.94 1.42 11.63
C GLU A 301 -12.58 0.92 13.03
N LYS A 302 -11.50 0.15 13.13
CA LYS A 302 -10.96 -0.29 14.41
C LYS A 302 -9.44 -0.29 14.36
N ARG A 303 -8.82 0.36 15.35
CA ARG A 303 -7.36 0.37 15.52
C ARG A 303 -6.96 -0.55 16.66
N ILE A 304 -5.92 -1.33 16.44
CA ILE A 304 -5.23 -2.05 17.52
C ILE A 304 -3.75 -1.68 17.55
N PHE A 305 -3.12 -1.98 18.68
CA PHE A 305 -1.68 -1.95 18.85
C PHE A 305 -1.18 -3.36 19.17
N ILE A 306 -0.05 -3.71 18.57
CA ILE A 306 0.64 -4.97 18.80
C ILE A 306 2.04 -4.63 19.32
N SER A 307 2.37 -5.19 20.48
CA SER A 307 3.64 -5.03 21.18
C SER A 307 4.12 -6.40 21.64
N ASN A 308 5.40 -6.51 22.03
CA ASN A 308 6.00 -7.75 22.55
C ASN A 308 6.00 -8.92 21.56
N VAL A 309 6.03 -8.63 20.26
CA VAL A 309 6.37 -9.64 19.25
C VAL A 309 7.86 -9.94 19.40
N PRO A 310 8.30 -11.21 19.51
CA PRO A 310 9.71 -11.57 19.57
C PRO A 310 10.31 -11.40 18.17
N SER A 311 10.47 -10.13 17.79
CA SER A 311 10.95 -9.70 16.50
C SER A 311 12.36 -10.24 16.29
N ARG A 312 12.61 -10.72 15.07
CA ARG A 312 13.93 -11.14 14.61
C ARG A 312 14.53 -10.10 13.67
N PHE A 313 14.00 -8.87 13.71
CA PHE A 313 14.54 -7.77 12.94
C PHE A 313 15.94 -7.44 13.43
N THR A 314 16.90 -7.43 12.52
CA THR A 314 18.27 -7.02 12.76
C THR A 314 18.66 -6.02 11.70
N LEU A 315 19.13 -4.84 12.11
CA LEU A 315 19.75 -3.89 11.21
C LEU A 315 21.27 -4.06 11.31
N ASP A 316 21.95 -4.30 10.18
CA ASP A 316 23.40 -4.49 10.18
C ASP A 316 24.11 -3.14 10.35
N CYS A 317 24.42 -2.82 11.60
CA CYS A 317 24.99 -1.55 12.00
C CYS A 317 26.32 -1.75 12.73
N GLN A 318 27.31 -2.31 12.03
CA GLN A 318 28.64 -2.50 12.60
C GLN A 318 29.29 -1.14 12.92
N PRO A 319 29.68 -0.89 14.19
CA PRO A 319 30.33 0.35 14.55
C PRO A 319 31.75 0.38 13.97
N THR A 320 32.14 1.52 13.42
CA THR A 320 33.50 1.77 12.94
C THR A 320 34.15 2.85 13.80
N TYR A 321 35.32 2.54 14.35
CA TYR A 321 36.10 3.53 15.10
C TYR A 321 36.88 4.42 14.12
N VAL A 322 36.69 5.73 14.24
CA VAL A 322 37.35 6.74 13.41
C VAL A 322 38.20 7.63 14.31
N ALA A 323 39.52 7.58 14.13
CA ALA A 323 40.45 8.39 14.92
C ALA A 323 40.22 9.89 14.69
N ASN A 324 40.43 10.70 15.73
CA ASN A 324 40.20 12.15 15.70
C ASN A 324 41.34 12.90 14.98
N ASN A 325 41.44 12.72 13.66
CA ASN A 325 42.39 13.41 12.80
C ASN A 325 41.81 13.62 11.39
N ARG A 326 42.38 14.60 10.68
CA ARG A 326 41.88 15.06 9.38
C ARG A 326 41.90 13.97 8.30
N ASP A 327 42.94 13.14 8.26
CA ASP A 327 43.06 12.08 7.26
C ASP A 327 41.97 11.02 7.44
N SER A 328 41.68 10.65 8.70
CA SER A 328 40.60 9.72 9.02
C SER A 328 39.23 10.29 8.66
N PHE A 329 38.97 11.57 8.95
CA PHE A 329 37.70 12.21 8.57
C PHE A 329 37.52 12.25 7.05
N ARG A 330 38.58 12.54 6.28
CA ARG A 330 38.52 12.51 4.81
C ARG A 330 38.16 11.13 4.28
N VAL A 331 38.79 10.07 4.81
CA VAL A 331 38.55 8.71 4.33
C VAL A 331 37.16 8.21 4.73
N TYR A 332 36.78 8.36 6.00
CA TYR A 332 35.58 7.72 6.53
C TYR A 332 34.31 8.57 6.39
N TYR A 333 34.41 9.89 6.42
CA TYR A 333 33.26 10.79 6.34
C TYR A 333 33.10 11.40 4.95
N ASP A 334 34.12 12.10 4.43
CA ASP A 334 34.01 12.76 3.12
C ASP A 334 33.85 11.73 1.97
N MET A 335 34.66 10.67 1.99
CA MET A 335 34.64 9.62 0.96
C MET A 335 33.79 8.41 1.35
N GLY A 336 33.83 8.02 2.61
CA GLY A 336 33.19 6.80 3.12
C GLY A 336 31.71 6.94 3.49
N GLY A 337 31.23 8.18 3.70
CA GLY A 337 29.83 8.44 4.04
C GLY A 337 29.38 7.97 5.42
N LEU A 338 30.31 7.58 6.31
CA LEU A 338 29.98 7.29 7.70
C LEU A 338 29.64 8.57 8.45
N LEU A 339 28.84 8.44 9.51
CA LEU A 339 28.48 9.54 10.39
C LEU A 339 28.87 9.22 11.84
N PRO A 340 29.53 10.15 12.56
CA PRO A 340 29.86 9.97 13.96
C PRO A 340 28.60 10.02 14.82
N TYR A 341 28.48 9.13 15.79
CA TYR A 341 27.36 9.14 16.73
C TYR A 341 27.80 9.27 18.19
N GLN A 342 29.01 8.82 18.55
CA GLN A 342 29.52 8.86 19.92
C GLN A 342 31.03 9.12 19.94
N ALA A 343 31.51 9.96 20.85
CA ALA A 343 32.94 10.19 21.06
C ALA A 343 33.54 9.15 22.02
N GLU A 344 34.79 8.78 21.77
CA GLU A 344 35.61 7.99 22.70
C GLU A 344 36.56 8.90 23.49
N GLY A 345 36.66 8.65 24.80
CA GLY A 345 37.64 9.28 25.67
C GLY A 345 37.08 10.38 26.58
N THR A 346 35.76 10.61 26.62
CA THR A 346 35.13 11.58 27.53
C THR A 346 35.10 11.05 28.98
N PRO A 347 35.43 11.87 30.00
CA PRO A 347 35.66 13.33 29.99
C PRO A 347 37.10 13.79 29.64
N GLY A 348 38.00 12.89 29.25
CA GLY A 348 39.36 13.20 28.77
C GLY A 348 39.40 13.70 27.31
N PRO A 349 40.61 13.75 26.68
CA PRO A 349 40.73 14.18 25.29
C PRO A 349 40.05 13.19 24.34
N ILE A 350 39.29 13.74 23.38
CA ILE A 350 38.60 12.93 22.37
C ILE A 350 39.63 12.23 21.48
N LYS A 351 39.69 10.90 21.59
CA LYS A 351 40.62 10.05 20.81
C LYS A 351 40.09 9.73 19.42
N GLY A 352 38.77 9.65 19.30
CA GLY A 352 38.08 9.28 18.08
C GLY A 352 36.57 9.23 18.30
N TYR A 353 35.87 8.73 17.29
CA TYR A 353 34.42 8.63 17.26
C TYR A 353 34.01 7.24 16.80
N TYR A 354 32.99 6.70 17.46
CA TYR A 354 32.24 5.58 16.91
C TYR A 354 31.26 6.13 15.86
N SER A 355 31.31 5.50 14.69
CA SER A 355 30.62 5.96 13.49
C SER A 355 29.93 4.78 12.80
N ALA A 356 28.84 5.06 12.10
CA ALA A 356 28.07 4.08 11.35
C ALA A 356 27.47 4.71 10.08
N TYR A 357 26.93 3.88 9.19
CA TYR A 357 26.23 4.38 8.00
C TYR A 357 24.97 5.18 8.36
N PRO A 358 24.52 6.10 7.50
CA PRO A 358 23.39 6.99 7.79
C PRO A 358 22.13 6.26 8.26
N ASP A 359 21.76 5.12 7.65
CA ASP A 359 20.57 4.34 8.02
C ASP A 359 20.56 3.80 9.47
N CYS A 360 21.74 3.75 10.10
CA CYS A 360 21.97 3.29 11.47
C CYS A 360 21.94 4.41 12.52
N VAL A 361 22.02 5.66 12.10
CA VAL A 361 22.15 6.84 12.98
C VAL A 361 21.05 7.88 12.74
N ASP A 362 20.30 7.73 11.66
CA ASP A 362 19.20 8.60 11.26
C ASP A 362 18.00 7.78 10.78
N CYS A 363 16.99 7.63 11.65
CA CYS A 363 15.77 6.90 11.30
C CYS A 363 14.90 7.63 10.26
N THR A 364 15.14 8.92 9.99
CA THR A 364 14.34 9.72 9.04
C THR A 364 14.57 9.32 7.58
N LEU A 365 15.65 8.56 7.32
CA LEU A 365 15.88 7.91 6.03
C LEU A 365 14.90 6.76 5.76
N ARG A 366 14.31 6.21 6.82
CA ARG A 366 13.41 5.05 6.78
C ARG A 366 11.98 5.38 7.23
N GLY A 367 11.76 6.55 7.83
CA GLY A 367 10.47 6.99 8.35
C GLY A 367 10.40 8.51 8.55
N THR A 368 9.43 8.97 9.34
CA THR A 368 9.28 10.37 9.73
C THR A 368 9.43 10.54 11.24
N ASN A 369 10.02 11.64 11.68
CA ASN A 369 10.09 12.01 13.10
C ASN A 369 8.78 12.63 13.64
N VAL A 370 7.73 12.67 12.83
CA VAL A 370 6.41 13.15 13.23
C VAL A 370 5.63 12.01 13.88
N LYS A 371 5.51 12.08 15.21
CA LYS A 371 4.70 11.13 15.97
C LYS A 371 3.22 11.21 15.55
N PRO A 372 2.58 10.10 15.14
CA PRO A 372 1.15 10.08 14.84
C PRO A 372 0.32 10.44 16.07
N SER A 373 -0.75 11.22 15.89
CA SER A 373 -1.58 11.70 17.01
C SER A 373 -2.30 10.59 17.79
N PHE A 374 -2.51 9.42 17.15
CA PHE A 374 -3.13 8.26 17.78
C PHE A 374 -2.13 7.34 18.51
N TRP A 375 -0.81 7.60 18.41
CA TRP A 375 0.25 6.72 18.92
C TRP A 375 0.49 6.80 20.42
#